data_AF-A0A3C1YVG7-F1
#
_entry.id   AF-A0A3C1YVG7-F1
#
_cell.length_a   1.000
_cell.length_b   1.000
_cell.length_c   1.000
_cell.angle_alpha   90.00
_cell.angle_beta   90.00
_cell.angle_gamma   90.00
#
_symmetry.space_group_name_H-M   'P 1'
#
loop_
_entity.id
_entity.type
_entity.pdbx_description
1 polymer ?
#
loop_
_entity_poly.entity_id
_entity_poly.type
_entity_poly.pdbx_seq_one_letter_code
_entity_poly.pdbx_strand_id
1 'polypeptide(L)' 'MAKTKQSDGTNADTSLFVRGVPREMLAKLKAMAALNQQSLGEYVTGLFARHLEDLEKRGLLPKGK' A
#
# COMPACT_ATOMS: atom_id res chain seq x y z
N MET A 1 23.95 16.77 12.38
CA MET A 1 23.83 16.52 10.92
C MET A 1 23.76 15.01 10.72
N ALA A 2 22.56 14.43 10.59
CA ALA A 2 22.40 13.00 10.35
C ALA A 2 22.38 12.74 8.84
N LYS A 3 23.37 11.99 8.37
CA LYS A 3 23.62 11.68 6.96
C LYS A 3 22.71 10.51 6.56
N THR A 4 21.61 10.79 5.87
CA THR A 4 20.76 9.74 5.29
C THR A 4 21.53 9.07 4.16
N LYS A 5 21.91 7.82 4.38
CA LYS A 5 22.64 6.98 3.44
C LYS A 5 21.66 6.51 2.36
N GLN A 6 21.86 7.03 1.16
CA GLN A 6 21.21 6.59 -0.07
C GLN A 6 21.64 5.14 -0.37
N SER A 7 20.68 4.22 -0.51
CA SER A 7 20.95 2.84 -0.90
C SER A 7 20.75 2.67 -2.41
N ASP A 8 21.81 2.14 -3.01
CA ASP A 8 22.04 1.81 -4.41
C ASP A 8 21.13 0.64 -4.88
N GLY A 9 20.73 0.65 -6.14
CA GLY A 9 19.55 -0.07 -6.65
C GLY A 9 19.69 -1.57 -6.87
N THR A 10 18.68 -2.33 -6.44
CA THR A 10 18.22 -3.61 -7.01
C THR A 10 16.77 -3.84 -6.54
N ASN A 11 15.82 -3.90 -7.48
CA ASN A 11 14.38 -3.66 -7.33
C ASN A 11 14.04 -2.19 -7.10
N ALA A 12 13.41 -1.54 -8.08
CA ALA A 12 12.87 -0.20 -7.88
C ALA A 12 11.70 -0.28 -6.88
N ASP A 13 12.02 -0.21 -5.57
CA ASP A 13 11.04 -0.14 -4.50
C ASP A 13 10.23 1.14 -4.71
N THR A 14 9.08 0.99 -5.38
CA THR A 14 8.22 2.11 -5.71
C THR A 14 7.42 2.44 -4.46
N SER A 15 7.92 3.38 -3.68
CA SER A 15 7.29 3.83 -2.45
C SER A 15 6.11 4.78 -2.73
N LEU A 16 4.94 4.46 -2.18
CA LEU A 16 3.76 5.34 -2.19
C LEU A 16 3.67 6.14 -0.87
N PHE A 17 3.72 7.47 -0.97
CA PHE A 17 3.51 8.37 0.16
C PHE A 17 2.10 8.95 0.17
N VAL A 18 1.26 8.51 1.11
CA VAL A 18 -0.10 9.03 1.28
C VAL A 18 -0.12 10.08 2.39
N ARG A 19 -0.56 11.30 2.08
CA ARG A 19 -0.75 12.39 3.06
C ARG A 19 -2.23 12.54 3.42
N GLY A 20 -2.50 13.14 4.59
CA GLY A 20 -3.86 13.44 5.03
C GLY A 20 -4.67 12.25 5.54
N VAL A 21 -4.04 11.10 5.78
CA VAL A 21 -4.73 9.94 6.37
C VAL A 21 -5.15 10.29 7.81
N PRO A 22 -6.46 10.23 8.14
CA PRO A 22 -6.92 10.48 9.49
C PRO A 22 -6.24 9.53 10.49
N ARG A 23 -5.82 10.03 11.64
CA ARG A 23 -5.07 9.24 12.63
C ARG A 23 -5.84 7.99 13.06
N GLU A 24 -7.15 8.11 13.27
CA GLU A 24 -8.00 6.99 13.64
C GLU A 24 -8.09 5.93 12.53
N MET A 25 -8.14 6.37 11.27
CA MET A 25 -8.13 5.46 10.13
C MET A 25 -6.81 4.67 10.09
N LEU A 26 -5.67 5.35 10.27
CA LEU A 26 -4.37 4.69 10.32
C LEU A 26 -4.28 3.67 11.48
N ALA A 27 -4.83 3.99 12.64
CA ALA A 27 -4.87 3.08 13.78
C ALA A 27 -5.67 1.81 13.47
N LYS A 28 -6.85 1.96 12.86
CA LYS A 28 -7.69 0.82 12.43
C LYS A 28 -6.99 -0.04 11.39
N LEU A 29 -6.34 0.57 10.40
CA LEU A 29 -5.59 -0.15 9.37
C LEU A 29 -4.43 -0.96 9.99
N LYS A 30 -3.69 -0.38 10.94
CA LYS A 30 -2.63 -1.10 11.67
C LYS A 30 -3.17 -2.26 12.50
N ALA A 31 -4.28 -2.07 13.19
CA ALA A 31 -4.92 -3.13 13.96
C ALA A 31 -5.37 -4.29 13.06
N MET A 32 -6.00 -3.97 11.93
CA MET A 32 -6.41 -4.99 10.96
C MET A 32 -5.22 -5.72 10.34
N ALA A 33 -4.14 -5.01 10.00
CA ALA A 33 -2.92 -5.64 9.51
C ALA A 33 -2.34 -6.63 10.55
N ALA A 34 -2.29 -6.21 11.81
CA ALA A 34 -1.81 -7.07 12.91
C ALA A 34 -2.68 -8.31 13.12
N LEU A 35 -4.01 -8.17 13.05
CA LEU A 35 -4.95 -9.31 13.15
C LEU A 35 -4.74 -10.34 12.04
N ASN A 36 -4.36 -9.87 10.84
CA ASN A 36 -4.06 -10.74 9.69
C ASN A 36 -2.60 -11.22 9.66
N GLN A 37 -1.79 -10.90 10.68
CA GLN A 37 -0.36 -11.21 10.73
C GLN A 37 0.42 -10.65 9.53
N GLN A 38 0.01 -9.49 9.02
CA GLN A 38 0.61 -8.81 7.88
C GLN A 38 1.23 -7.48 8.31
N SER A 39 2.23 -7.02 7.56
CA SER A 39 2.65 -5.62 7.64
C SER A 39 1.55 -4.70 7.12
N LEU A 40 1.57 -3.43 7.55
CA LEU A 40 0.62 -2.43 7.04
C LEU A 40 0.72 -2.27 5.52
N GLY A 41 1.93 -2.36 4.96
CA GLY A 41 2.16 -2.28 3.52
C GLY A 41 1.49 -3.42 2.76
N GLU A 42 1.70 -4.67 3.20
CA GLU A 42 1.06 -5.84 2.60
C GLU A 42 -0.47 -5.77 2.68
N TYR A 43 -0.99 -5.38 3.84
CA TYR A 43 -2.43 -5.27 4.06
C TYR A 43 -3.07 -4.22 3.12
N VAL A 44 -2.47 -3.03 3.02
CA VAL A 44 -2.98 -1.95 2.16
C VAL A 44 -2.81 -2.30 0.68
N THR A 45 -1.69 -2.90 0.29
CA THR A 45 -1.49 -3.39 -1.09
C THR A 45 -2.55 -4.43 -1.47
N GLY A 46 -2.88 -5.35 -0.57
CA GLY A 46 -3.95 -6.33 -0.78
C GLY A 46 -5.33 -5.69 -0.97
N LEU A 47 -5.64 -4.64 -0.18
CA LEU A 47 -6.87 -3.86 -0.37
C LEU A 47 -6.91 -3.18 -1.74
N PHE A 48 -5.80 -2.59 -2.18
CA PHE A 48 -5.72 -1.98 -3.51
C PHE A 48 -5.85 -3.00 -4.62
N ALA A 49 -5.13 -4.12 -4.56
CA ALA A 49 -5.20 -5.17 -5.57
C ALA A 49 -6.63 -5.68 -5.76
N ARG A 50 -7.34 -5.95 -4.65
CA ARG A 50 -8.75 -6.39 -4.70
C ARG A 50 -9.66 -5.32 -5.28
N HIS A 51 -9.47 -4.06 -4.89
CA HIS A 51 -10.28 -2.97 -5.43
C HIS A 51 -10.05 -2.77 -6.94
N LEU A 52 -8.81 -2.86 -7.40
CA LEU A 52 -8.48 -2.78 -8.82
C LEU A 52 -9.09 -3.94 -9.61
N GLU A 53 -9.01 -5.17 -9.11
CA GLU A 53 -9.64 -6.34 -9.74
C GLU A 53 -11.17 -6.15 -9.88
N ASP A 54 -11.84 -5.60 -8.85
CA ASP A 54 -13.26 -5.30 -8.91
C ASP A 54 -13.57 -4.21 -9.96
N LEU A 55 -12.72 -3.20 -10.09
CA LEU A 55 -12.88 -2.15 -11.11
C LEU A 55 -12.65 -2.69 -12.54
N GLU A 56 -11.68 -3.59 -12.74
CA GLU A 56 -11.45 -4.27 -14.01
C GLU A 56 -12.65 -5.14 -14.41
N LYS A 57 -13.22 -5.89 -13.46
CA LYS A 57 -14.44 -6.70 -13.67
C LYS A 57 -15.63 -5.85 -14.08
N ARG A 58 -15.73 -4.64 -13.53
CA ARG A 58 -16.78 -3.65 -13.86
C ARG A 58 -16.51 -2.89 -15.16
N GLY A 59 -15.36 -3.10 -15.79
CA GLY A 59 -14.95 -2.37 -17.00
C GLY A 59 -14.60 -0.90 -16.76
N LEU A 60 -14.35 -0.50 -15.52
CA LEU A 60 -13.96 0.86 -15.14
C LEU A 60 -12.45 1.08 -15.25
N LEU A 61 -11.68 -0.01 -15.25
CA LEU A 61 -10.26 -0.01 -15.56
C LEU A 61 -9.98 -0.93 -16.75
N PRO A 62 -9.00 -0.59 -17.59
CA PRO A 62 -8.50 -1.53 -18.58
C PRO A 62 -7.94 -2.75 -17.84
N LYS A 63 -8.28 -3.94 -18.34
CA LYS A 63 -7.64 -5.17 -17.85
C LYS A 63 -6.14 -5.04 -18.13
N GLY A 64 -5.30 -5.26 -17.11
CA GLY A 64 -3.85 -5.24 -17.26
C GLY A 64 -3.36 -6.04 -18.47
N LYS A 65 -2.22 -5.63 -19.05
CA LYS A 65 -1.51 -6.43 -20.05
C LYS A 65 -1.01 -7.74 -19.45
#